data_AF-A0A8T8SB51-F1
#
_entry.id   AF-A0A8T8SB51-F1
#
_cell.length_a   1.000
_cell.length_b   1.000
_cell.length_c   1.000
_cell.angle_alpha   90.00
_cell.angle_beta   90.00
_cell.angle_gamma   90.00
#
_symmetry.space_group_name_H-M   'P 1'
#
loop_
_entity.id
_entity.type
_entity.pdbx_description
1 polymer ?
#
loop_
_entity_poly.entity_id
_entity_poly.type
_entity_poly.pdbx_seq_one_letter_code
_entity_poly.pdbx_strand_id
1 'polypeptide(L)'
;MLQQTRIEKIKSYYASRMAKFPTIGQLAEASAEETVHEKYGDVLPFDPAELEKEIAGVGRYTAGAASSIVYGIATPLLDGNVSRVLSRQMGLHADVKSKAVPDVLWRAAELLVVAVSRARLDSTDEGTTVDEDDEGEEGVVPPSATPGRWNQALMELGSTICTPFPRCAACPIQQSCRAYTEGQALVQSQNKGKTSAPSGPSEKAVQDIEDIESLCSICEPIGRQEEDGRLGRRAGGEVGG
;
A
#
# COMPACT_ATOMS: atom_id res chain seq x y z
N MET A 1 -2.36 -6.25 -16.59
CA MET A 1 -2.02 -5.23 -17.63
C MET A 1 -1.26 -4.04 -17.05
N LEU A 2 -1.72 -3.46 -15.93
CA LEU A 2 -1.10 -2.28 -15.32
C LEU A 2 0.16 -2.55 -14.50
N GLN A 3 0.42 -3.81 -14.12
CA GLN A 3 1.68 -4.17 -13.49
C GLN A 3 2.85 -3.80 -14.43
N GLN A 4 3.72 -2.91 -13.96
CA GLN A 4 4.93 -2.47 -14.65
C GLN A 4 4.72 -1.76 -16.00
N THR A 5 3.51 -1.31 -16.33
CA THR A 5 3.21 -0.64 -17.61
C THR A 5 2.39 0.63 -17.40
N ARG A 6 2.74 1.71 -18.11
CA ARG A 6 2.06 3.02 -18.00
C ARG A 6 0.63 2.97 -18.55
N ILE A 7 -0.29 3.68 -17.89
CA ILE A 7 -1.72 3.75 -18.23
C ILE A 7 -1.95 4.07 -19.72
N GLU A 8 -1.27 5.09 -20.26
CA GLU A 8 -1.46 5.53 -21.65
C GLU A 8 -1.18 4.44 -22.70
N LYS A 9 -0.29 3.50 -22.39
CA LYS A 9 0.03 2.39 -23.30
C LYS A 9 -1.02 1.28 -23.27
N ILE A 10 -1.86 1.22 -22.24
CA ILE A 10 -2.78 0.11 -22.00
C ILE A 10 -4.20 0.41 -22.48
N LYS A 11 -4.62 1.68 -22.49
CA LYS A 11 -6.02 2.06 -22.77
C LYS A 11 -6.62 1.36 -24.00
N SER A 12 -5.94 1.44 -25.15
CA SER A 12 -6.39 0.82 -26.41
C SER A 12 -6.37 -0.71 -26.35
N TYR A 13 -5.34 -1.28 -25.73
CA TYR A 13 -5.20 -2.73 -25.58
C TYR A 13 -6.27 -3.31 -24.66
N TYR A 14 -6.58 -2.64 -23.54
CA TYR A 14 -7.63 -3.04 -22.62
C TYR A 14 -8.99 -3.04 -23.32
N ALA A 15 -9.35 -1.95 -24.00
CA ALA A 15 -10.62 -1.85 -24.74
C ALA A 15 -10.76 -2.96 -25.79
N SER A 16 -9.70 -3.19 -26.59
CA SER A 16 -9.67 -4.26 -27.58
C SER A 16 -9.84 -5.65 -26.95
N ARG A 17 -9.19 -5.89 -25.82
CA ARG A 17 -9.22 -7.18 -25.13
C ARG A 17 -10.58 -7.44 -24.46
N MET A 18 -11.21 -6.43 -23.87
CA MET A 18 -12.57 -6.55 -23.30
C MET A 18 -13.63 -6.74 -24.38
N ALA A 19 -13.47 -6.12 -25.56
CA ALA A 19 -14.37 -6.38 -26.70
C ALA A 19 -14.21 -7.80 -27.26
N LYS A 20 -12.98 -8.35 -27.23
CA LYS A 20 -12.67 -9.70 -27.72
C LYS A 20 -13.10 -10.80 -26.74
N PHE A 21 -12.93 -10.57 -25.44
CA PHE A 21 -13.27 -11.51 -24.38
C PHE A 21 -14.10 -10.82 -23.28
N PRO A 22 -15.41 -10.61 -23.52
CA PRO A 22 -16.33 -10.03 -22.55
C PRO A 22 -16.45 -10.78 -21.21
N THR A 23 -16.34 -12.12 -21.22
CA THR A 23 -16.47 -12.94 -20.01
C THR A 23 -15.23 -13.79 -19.73
N ILE A 24 -15.11 -14.29 -18.49
CA ILE A 24 -14.02 -15.19 -18.09
C ILE A 24 -14.13 -16.50 -18.88
N GLY A 25 -15.33 -17.03 -19.10
CA GLY A 25 -15.57 -18.21 -19.92
C GLY A 25 -15.04 -18.07 -21.35
N GLN A 26 -15.29 -16.92 -22.00
CA GLN A 26 -14.78 -16.67 -23.35
C GLN A 26 -13.26 -16.52 -23.40
N LEU A 27 -12.66 -15.95 -22.35
CA LEU A 27 -11.21 -15.90 -22.21
C LEU A 27 -10.62 -17.31 -21.98
N ALA A 28 -11.31 -18.11 -21.17
CA ALA A 28 -10.94 -19.47 -20.82
C ALA A 28 -10.93 -20.40 -22.03
N GLU A 29 -11.99 -20.39 -22.85
CA GLU A 29 -12.08 -21.15 -24.11
C GLU A 29 -10.94 -20.84 -25.09
N ALA A 30 -10.35 -19.66 -25.00
CA ALA A 30 -9.23 -19.24 -25.85
C ALA A 30 -7.85 -19.70 -25.33
N SER A 31 -7.76 -20.28 -24.13
CA SER A 31 -6.52 -20.76 -23.51
C SER A 31 -6.58 -22.25 -23.17
N ALA A 32 -5.49 -22.99 -23.40
CA ALA A 32 -5.44 -24.46 -23.25
C ALA A 32 -5.11 -24.96 -21.83
N GLU A 33 -5.20 -24.12 -20.80
CA GLU A 33 -4.94 -24.50 -19.39
C GLU A 33 -6.26 -24.77 -18.64
N GLU A 34 -6.19 -25.52 -17.53
CA GLU A 34 -7.32 -25.72 -16.61
C GLU A 34 -7.79 -24.32 -16.13
N THR A 35 -8.97 -23.92 -16.59
CA THR A 35 -9.33 -22.49 -16.58
C THR A 35 -10.05 -22.12 -15.30
N VAL A 36 -9.78 -20.91 -14.80
CA VAL A 36 -10.49 -20.25 -13.69
C VAL A 36 -12.02 -20.43 -13.79
N HIS A 37 -12.54 -20.52 -15.02
CA HIS A 37 -13.94 -20.77 -15.32
C HIS A 37 -14.49 -22.11 -14.80
N GLU A 38 -13.72 -23.18 -14.85
CA GLU A 38 -14.19 -24.50 -14.39
C GLU A 38 -14.45 -24.51 -12.88
N LYS A 39 -13.65 -23.76 -12.12
CA LYS A 39 -13.75 -23.71 -10.66
C LYS A 39 -14.70 -22.62 -10.15
N TYR A 40 -14.72 -21.46 -10.80
CA TYR A 40 -15.47 -20.29 -10.29
C TYR A 40 -16.52 -19.74 -11.28
N GLY A 41 -16.68 -20.37 -12.46
CA GLY A 41 -17.57 -19.89 -13.50
C GLY A 41 -17.12 -18.54 -14.06
N ASP A 42 -18.06 -17.61 -14.23
CA ASP A 42 -17.75 -16.25 -14.69
C ASP A 42 -17.47 -15.26 -13.55
N VAL A 43 -17.33 -15.74 -12.31
CA VAL A 43 -17.10 -14.92 -11.13
C VAL A 43 -15.74 -15.27 -10.52
N LEU A 44 -14.96 -14.27 -10.11
CA LEU A 44 -13.70 -14.52 -9.38
C LEU A 44 -13.97 -14.66 -7.88
N PRO A 45 -13.11 -15.38 -7.13
CA PRO A 45 -13.13 -15.35 -5.67
C PRO A 45 -13.19 -13.93 -5.12
N PHE A 46 -14.06 -13.69 -4.15
CA PHE A 46 -14.16 -12.40 -3.47
C PHE A 46 -13.13 -12.25 -2.35
N ASP A 47 -12.69 -13.37 -1.77
CA ASP A 47 -11.66 -13.38 -0.74
C ASP A 47 -10.27 -13.16 -1.37
N PRO A 48 -9.52 -12.14 -0.94
CA PRO A 48 -8.21 -11.85 -1.52
C PRO A 48 -7.17 -12.96 -1.29
N ALA A 49 -7.25 -13.72 -0.18
CA ALA A 49 -6.30 -14.80 0.07
C ALA A 49 -6.56 -16.00 -0.84
N GLU A 50 -7.82 -16.34 -1.07
CA GLU A 50 -8.22 -17.33 -2.08
C GLU A 50 -7.82 -16.86 -3.48
N LEU A 51 -8.07 -15.60 -3.83
CA LEU A 51 -7.72 -15.05 -5.14
C LEU A 51 -6.20 -15.09 -5.41
N GLU A 52 -5.37 -14.80 -4.41
CA GLU A 52 -3.90 -14.90 -4.49
C GLU A 52 -3.42 -16.35 -4.59
N LYS A 53 -4.03 -17.28 -3.85
CA LYS A 53 -3.59 -18.67 -3.81
C LYS A 53 -3.99 -19.45 -5.05
N GLU A 54 -5.18 -19.20 -5.57
CA GLU A 54 -5.83 -20.08 -6.54
C GLU A 54 -5.72 -19.56 -7.99
N ILE A 55 -5.40 -18.27 -8.20
CA ILE A 55 -5.30 -17.69 -9.55
C ILE A 55 -3.84 -17.42 -9.93
N ALA A 56 -3.32 -18.22 -10.86
CA ALA A 56 -1.95 -18.07 -11.35
C ALA A 56 -1.70 -16.65 -11.90
N GLY A 57 -0.61 -16.03 -11.45
CA GLY A 57 -0.23 -14.66 -11.84
C GLY A 57 -0.90 -13.55 -11.03
N VAL A 58 -1.81 -13.88 -10.11
CA VAL A 58 -2.33 -12.93 -9.11
C VAL A 58 -1.46 -13.01 -7.85
N GLY A 59 -0.76 -11.92 -7.54
CA GLY A 59 -0.09 -11.76 -6.24
C GLY A 59 -0.88 -10.83 -5.31
N ARG A 60 -0.44 -10.71 -4.06
CA ARG A 60 -1.05 -9.89 -3.00
C ARG A 60 -1.57 -8.52 -3.44
N TYR A 61 -0.79 -7.76 -4.23
CA TYR A 61 -1.23 -6.46 -4.77
C TYR A 61 -2.49 -6.59 -5.64
N THR A 62 -2.48 -7.51 -6.60
CA THR A 62 -3.59 -7.69 -7.55
C THR A 62 -4.82 -8.24 -6.83
N ALA A 63 -4.62 -9.15 -5.87
CA ALA A 63 -5.71 -9.67 -5.07
C ALA A 63 -6.37 -8.58 -4.23
N GLY A 64 -5.58 -7.75 -3.55
CA GLY A 64 -6.06 -6.60 -2.79
C GLY A 64 -6.76 -5.56 -3.67
N ALA A 65 -6.20 -5.24 -4.83
CA ALA A 65 -6.78 -4.31 -5.78
C ALA A 65 -8.14 -4.81 -6.31
N ALA A 66 -8.21 -6.05 -6.80
CA ALA A 66 -9.44 -6.61 -7.34
C ALA A 66 -10.53 -6.70 -6.25
N SER A 67 -10.19 -7.25 -5.08
CA SER A 67 -11.18 -7.48 -4.02
C SER A 67 -11.71 -6.18 -3.42
N SER A 68 -10.86 -5.17 -3.22
CA SER A 68 -11.30 -3.86 -2.71
C SER A 68 -12.10 -3.04 -3.73
N ILE A 69 -11.76 -3.12 -5.02
CA ILE A 69 -12.41 -2.33 -6.07
C ILE A 69 -13.72 -2.96 -6.54
N VAL A 70 -13.72 -4.28 -6.76
CA VAL A 70 -14.85 -5.01 -7.35
C VAL A 70 -15.83 -5.47 -6.27
N TYR A 71 -15.32 -6.02 -5.16
CA TYR A 71 -16.14 -6.63 -4.12
C TYR A 71 -16.28 -5.76 -2.86
N GLY A 72 -15.63 -4.60 -2.82
CA GLY A 72 -15.74 -3.68 -1.69
C GLY A 72 -15.14 -4.21 -0.39
N ILE A 73 -14.25 -5.20 -0.46
CA ILE A 73 -13.61 -5.80 0.72
C ILE A 73 -12.54 -4.85 1.25
N ALA A 74 -12.51 -4.63 2.57
CA ALA A 74 -11.53 -3.78 3.26
C ALA A 74 -10.14 -4.43 3.33
N THR A 75 -9.50 -4.61 2.16
CA THR A 75 -8.18 -5.22 2.01
C THR A 75 -7.17 -4.21 1.48
N PRO A 76 -5.91 -4.23 1.97
CA PRO A 76 -4.90 -3.31 1.50
C PRO A 76 -4.44 -3.63 0.09
N LEU A 77 -3.88 -2.62 -0.57
CA LEU A 77 -2.96 -2.82 -1.68
C LEU A 77 -1.70 -2.00 -1.45
N LEU A 78 -0.60 -2.48 -2.02
CA LEU A 78 0.69 -1.81 -1.94
C LEU A 78 1.44 -2.01 -3.26
N ASP A 79 1.63 -0.92 -4.00
CA ASP A 79 2.54 -0.85 -5.16
C ASP A 79 3.70 0.12 -4.84
N GLY A 80 4.59 0.34 -5.80
CA GLY A 80 5.70 1.29 -5.61
C GLY A 80 5.24 2.75 -5.41
N ASN A 81 4.05 3.13 -5.86
CA ASN A 81 3.50 4.48 -5.64
C ASN A 81 3.00 4.64 -4.21
N VAL A 82 2.22 3.67 -3.74
CA VAL A 82 1.69 3.64 -2.37
C VAL A 82 2.81 3.47 -1.35
N SER A 83 3.81 2.61 -1.61
CA SER A 83 4.99 2.48 -0.74
C SER A 83 5.69 3.81 -0.53
N ARG A 84 5.91 4.59 -1.60
CA ARG A 84 6.55 5.92 -1.51
C ARG A 84 5.69 6.95 -0.77
N VAL A 85 4.37 6.91 -0.95
CA VAL A 85 3.46 7.78 -0.20
C VAL A 85 3.53 7.46 1.29
N LEU A 86 3.39 6.19 1.65
CA LEU A 86 3.36 5.74 3.04
C LEU A 86 4.72 5.93 3.74
N SER A 87 5.82 5.66 3.05
CA SER A 87 7.17 5.88 3.59
C SER A 87 7.39 7.35 3.95
N ARG A 88 7.02 8.28 3.07
CA ARG A 88 7.12 9.72 3.31
C ARG A 88 6.13 10.21 4.37
N GLN A 89 4.91 9.68 4.36
CA GLN A 89 3.89 10.05 5.34
C GLN A 89 4.33 9.70 6.76
N MET A 90 4.92 8.51 6.95
CA MET A 90 5.41 8.04 8.24
C MET A 90 6.82 8.54 8.58
N GLY A 91 7.53 9.15 7.64
CA GLY A 91 8.94 9.51 7.82
C GLY A 91 9.81 8.27 8.05
N LEU A 92 9.53 7.20 7.31
CA LEU A 92 10.23 5.92 7.42
C LEU A 92 11.57 6.01 6.70
N HIS A 93 12.61 6.37 7.45
CA HIS A 93 14.00 6.37 7.00
C HIS A 93 14.55 4.95 7.16
N ALA A 94 14.26 4.03 6.25
CA ALA A 94 14.71 2.65 6.35
C ALA A 94 15.18 2.10 5.01
N ASP A 95 16.15 1.17 5.03
CA ASP A 95 16.68 0.57 3.81
C ASP A 95 15.58 -0.25 3.11
N VAL A 96 15.26 0.14 1.87
CA VAL A 96 14.29 -0.55 1.00
C VAL A 96 14.67 -1.99 0.68
N LYS A 97 15.93 -2.38 0.86
CA LYS A 97 16.37 -3.78 0.71
C LYS A 97 16.07 -4.61 1.96
N SER A 98 15.70 -3.99 3.07
CA SER A 98 15.33 -4.72 4.29
C SER A 98 13.95 -5.35 4.15
N LYS A 99 13.81 -6.61 4.56
CA LYS A 99 12.52 -7.32 4.55
C LYS A 99 11.47 -6.66 5.46
N ALA A 100 11.90 -5.92 6.48
CA ALA A 100 11.02 -5.30 7.46
C ALA A 100 10.21 -4.11 6.89
N VAL A 101 10.76 -3.38 5.93
CA VAL A 101 10.10 -2.18 5.37
C VAL A 101 8.80 -2.54 4.63
N PRO A 102 8.80 -3.49 3.68
CA PRO A 102 7.56 -3.94 3.05
C PRO A 102 6.51 -4.41 4.06
N ASP A 103 6.89 -5.15 5.10
CA ASP A 103 5.95 -5.66 6.10
C ASP A 103 5.26 -4.53 6.88
N VAL A 104 6.02 -3.51 7.30
CA VAL A 104 5.49 -2.31 7.96
C VAL A 104 4.54 -1.56 7.03
N LEU A 105 4.91 -1.38 5.75
CA LEU A 105 4.09 -0.67 4.78
C LEU A 105 2.78 -1.42 4.46
N TRP A 106 2.84 -2.75 4.32
CA TRP A 106 1.65 -3.59 4.16
C TRP A 106 0.72 -3.47 5.36
N ARG A 107 1.28 -3.53 6.58
CA ARG A 107 0.47 -3.39 7.80
C ARG A 107 -0.13 -2.00 7.93
N ALA A 108 0.62 -0.94 7.59
CA ALA A 108 0.11 0.42 7.59
C ALA A 108 -1.04 0.59 6.58
N ALA A 109 -0.90 0.06 5.36
CA ALA A 109 -1.96 0.08 4.35
C ALA A 109 -3.23 -0.64 4.84
N GLU A 110 -3.07 -1.78 5.51
CA GLU A 110 -4.18 -2.57 6.06
C GLU A 110 -4.93 -1.79 7.13
N LEU A 111 -4.21 -1.23 8.11
CA LEU A 111 -4.81 -0.44 9.18
C LEU A 111 -5.54 0.79 8.63
N LEU A 112 -4.98 1.46 7.62
CA LEU A 112 -5.59 2.64 7.02
C LEU A 112 -6.89 2.31 6.27
N VAL A 113 -6.88 1.27 5.43
CA VAL A 113 -8.09 0.92 4.66
C VAL A 113 -9.21 0.44 5.57
N VAL A 114 -8.89 -0.33 6.63
CA VAL A 114 -9.86 -0.75 7.65
C VAL A 114 -10.41 0.46 8.41
N ALA A 115 -9.54 1.36 8.87
CA ALA A 115 -9.95 2.54 9.63
C ALA A 115 -10.87 3.46 8.82
N VAL A 116 -10.52 3.75 7.55
CA VAL A 116 -11.32 4.60 6.67
C VAL A 116 -12.66 3.96 6.33
N SER A 117 -12.68 2.64 6.18
CA SER A 117 -13.91 1.91 5.86
C SER A 117 -14.87 1.87 7.05
N ARG A 118 -14.36 1.80 8.29
CA ARG A 118 -15.17 1.91 9.50
C ARG A 118 -15.68 3.33 9.73
N ALA A 119 -14.79 4.33 9.66
CA ALA A 119 -15.15 5.73 9.92
C ALA A 119 -16.26 6.26 8.99
N ARG A 120 -16.42 5.66 7.81
CA ARG A 120 -17.46 6.03 6.85
C ARG A 120 -18.82 5.36 7.11
N LEU A 121 -18.86 4.28 7.89
CA LEU A 121 -20.12 3.69 8.38
C LEU A 121 -20.75 4.60 9.45
N ASP A 122 -19.91 5.24 10.27
CA ASP A 122 -20.35 6.18 11.31
C ASP A 122 -20.83 7.53 10.73
N SER A 123 -20.51 7.81 9.46
CA SER A 123 -21.00 8.97 8.71
C SER A 123 -22.09 8.52 7.74
N THR A 124 -23.32 8.31 8.22
CA THR A 124 -24.47 7.98 7.37
C THR A 124 -24.66 9.03 6.26
N ASP A 125 -24.29 8.67 5.04
CA ASP A 125 -24.80 9.21 3.79
C ASP A 125 -25.88 8.22 3.31
N GLU A 126 -27.07 8.72 3.02
CA GLU A 126 -28.30 7.96 2.75
C GLU A 126 -28.08 6.82 1.73
N GLY A 127 -28.31 5.56 2.11
CA GLY A 127 -28.53 4.53 1.10
C GLY A 127 -28.22 3.07 1.43
N THR A 128 -27.53 2.74 2.52
CA THR A 128 -27.28 1.33 2.86
C THR A 128 -28.20 0.90 4.01
N THR A 129 -29.28 0.19 3.68
CA THR A 129 -30.05 -0.58 4.65
C THR A 129 -29.19 -1.75 5.11
N VAL A 130 -28.56 -1.62 6.27
CA VAL A 130 -28.09 -2.78 7.03
C VAL A 130 -29.28 -3.27 7.85
N ASP A 131 -29.68 -4.52 7.64
CA ASP A 131 -30.73 -5.18 8.42
C ASP A 131 -30.37 -5.12 9.91
N GLU A 132 -31.32 -4.70 10.74
CA GLU A 132 -31.14 -4.39 12.17
C GLU A 132 -30.90 -5.63 13.06
N ASP A 133 -30.78 -6.82 12.46
CA ASP A 133 -30.65 -8.12 13.14
C ASP A 133 -29.25 -8.77 13.01
N ASP A 134 -28.27 -8.11 12.37
CA ASP A 134 -26.89 -8.62 12.32
C ASP A 134 -26.15 -8.28 13.61
N GLU A 135 -26.14 -9.22 14.57
CA GLU A 135 -25.20 -9.23 15.69
C GLU A 135 -23.77 -9.45 15.17
N GLY A 136 -23.23 -8.44 14.51
CA GLY A 136 -21.94 -8.47 13.85
C GLY A 136 -20.81 -8.76 14.82
N GLU A 137 -19.98 -9.74 14.47
CA GLU A 137 -18.74 -10.07 15.16
C GLU A 137 -17.87 -8.82 15.30
N GLU A 138 -17.51 -8.44 16.54
CA GLU A 138 -16.69 -7.25 16.84
C GLU A 138 -15.44 -7.22 15.95
N GLY A 139 -15.43 -6.33 14.95
CA GLY A 139 -14.26 -6.06 14.11
C GLY A 139 -14.38 -6.39 12.63
N VAL A 140 -15.48 -7.00 12.16
CA VAL A 140 -15.69 -7.22 10.72
C VAL A 140 -16.17 -5.93 10.05
N VAL A 141 -15.52 -5.51 8.95
CA VAL A 141 -15.93 -4.35 8.16
C VAL A 141 -16.83 -4.82 7.02
N PRO A 142 -18.11 -4.40 6.95
CA PRO A 142 -19.00 -4.80 5.88
C PRO A 142 -18.49 -4.29 4.51
N PRO A 143 -18.75 -5.02 3.42
CA PRO A 143 -18.38 -4.58 2.08
C PRO A 143 -18.97 -3.22 1.72
N SER A 144 -18.17 -2.34 1.12
CA SER A 144 -18.62 -1.02 0.66
C SER A 144 -17.76 -0.49 -0.48
N ALA A 145 -18.16 0.61 -1.12
CA ALA A 145 -17.34 1.27 -2.14
C ALA A 145 -16.09 1.97 -1.55
N THR A 146 -16.00 2.11 -0.23
CA THR A 146 -14.98 2.92 0.45
C THR A 146 -13.56 2.37 0.30
N PRO A 147 -13.27 1.07 0.57
CA PRO A 147 -11.94 0.49 0.37
C PRO A 147 -11.38 0.71 -1.03
N GLY A 148 -12.18 0.41 -2.07
CA GLY A 148 -11.76 0.55 -3.45
C GLY A 148 -11.46 2.00 -3.84
N ARG A 149 -12.29 2.96 -3.38
CA ARG A 149 -12.06 4.40 -3.60
C ARG A 149 -10.80 4.89 -2.88
N TRP A 150 -10.60 4.46 -1.64
CA TRP A 150 -9.42 4.80 -0.84
C TRP A 150 -8.14 4.31 -1.52
N ASN A 151 -8.10 3.02 -1.86
CA ASN A 151 -6.97 2.38 -2.50
C ASN A 151 -6.63 3.05 -3.85
N GLN A 152 -7.64 3.36 -4.68
CA GLN A 152 -7.44 4.10 -5.92
C GLN A 152 -6.92 5.52 -5.70
N ALA A 153 -7.48 6.26 -4.73
CA ALA A 153 -7.00 7.59 -4.39
C ALA A 153 -5.54 7.59 -3.93
N LEU A 154 -5.13 6.57 -3.17
CA LEU A 154 -3.76 6.43 -2.68
C LEU A 154 -2.76 6.12 -3.81
N MET A 155 -3.14 5.24 -4.75
CA MET A 155 -2.36 5.00 -5.96
C MET A 155 -2.22 6.27 -6.81
N GLU A 156 -3.33 6.98 -7.02
CA GLU A 156 -3.35 8.22 -7.83
C GLU A 156 -2.52 9.34 -7.18
N LEU A 157 -2.57 9.45 -5.85
CA LEU A 157 -1.74 10.40 -5.11
C LEU A 157 -0.26 10.13 -5.35
N GLY A 158 0.16 8.86 -5.26
CA GLY A 158 1.55 8.47 -5.49
C GLY A 158 1.98 8.65 -6.95
N SER A 159 1.09 8.42 -7.92
CA SER A 159 1.41 8.52 -9.35
C SER A 159 1.47 9.97 -9.85
N THR A 160 0.69 10.88 -9.28
CA THR A 160 0.54 12.26 -9.81
C THR A 160 1.14 13.36 -8.94
N ILE A 161 1.10 13.24 -7.61
CA ILE A 161 1.51 14.30 -6.69
C ILE A 161 2.76 13.89 -5.92
N CYS A 162 2.70 12.77 -5.20
CA CYS A 162 3.81 12.24 -4.41
C CYS A 162 4.70 11.35 -5.26
N THR A 163 5.16 11.89 -6.39
CA THR A 163 6.12 11.24 -7.31
C THR A 163 7.55 11.34 -6.74
N PRO A 164 8.58 10.75 -7.36
CA PRO A 164 9.97 10.96 -6.93
C PRO A 164 10.34 12.43 -6.74
N PHE A 165 9.78 13.33 -7.59
CA PHE A 165 9.84 14.79 -7.43
C PHE A 165 8.48 15.35 -6.98
N PRO A 166 8.18 15.33 -5.66
CA PRO A 166 6.82 15.53 -5.18
C PRO A 166 6.36 16.98 -5.30
N ARG A 167 5.08 17.15 -5.67
CA ARG A 167 4.39 18.46 -5.68
C ARG A 167 3.73 18.73 -4.33
N CYS A 168 4.54 18.82 -3.27
CA CYS A 168 4.04 18.88 -1.88
C CYS A 168 3.01 19.98 -1.63
N ALA A 169 3.15 21.15 -2.28
CA ALA A 169 2.21 22.27 -2.15
C ALA A 169 0.78 21.95 -2.64
N ALA A 170 0.62 20.96 -3.51
CA ALA A 170 -0.67 20.48 -4.01
C ALA A 170 -1.13 19.19 -3.30
N CYS A 171 -0.38 18.69 -2.31
CA CYS A 171 -0.68 17.43 -1.66
C CYS A 171 -1.80 17.60 -0.61
N PRO A 172 -2.92 16.85 -0.74
CA PRO A 172 -4.06 16.99 0.17
C PRO A 172 -3.75 16.52 1.60
N ILE A 173 -2.73 15.67 1.76
CA ILE A 173 -2.29 15.12 3.06
C ILE A 173 -0.97 15.74 3.54
N GLN A 174 -0.58 16.89 2.97
CA GLN A 174 0.68 17.57 3.30
C GLN A 174 0.83 17.86 4.80
N GLN A 175 -0.25 18.29 5.46
CA GLN A 175 -0.22 18.76 6.85
C GLN A 175 0.19 17.68 7.84
N SER A 176 -0.13 16.42 7.55
CA SER A 176 0.22 15.27 8.39
C SER A 176 1.48 14.54 7.91
N CYS A 177 2.10 14.98 6.82
CA CYS A 177 3.26 14.32 6.23
C CYS A 177 4.52 14.61 7.05
N ARG A 178 5.08 13.56 7.66
CA ARG A 178 6.27 13.67 8.50
C ARG A 178 7.50 14.08 7.70
N ALA A 179 7.75 13.46 6.55
CA ALA A 179 8.90 13.81 5.69
C ALA A 179 8.85 15.28 5.23
N TYR A 180 7.65 15.81 4.93
CA TYR A 180 7.50 17.21 4.57
C TYR A 180 7.84 18.15 5.73
N THR A 181 7.33 17.84 6.92
CA THR A 181 7.59 18.62 8.15
C THR A 181 9.08 18.64 8.50
N GLU A 182 9.74 17.48 8.42
CA GLU A 182 11.19 17.34 8.63
C GLU A 182 11.99 18.15 7.58
N GLY A 183 11.60 18.06 6.31
CA GLY A 183 12.22 18.83 5.23
C GLY A 183 12.12 20.34 5.43
N GLN A 184 10.96 20.84 5.90
CA GLN A 184 10.81 22.26 6.24
C GLN A 184 11.76 22.69 7.38
N ALA A 185 11.87 21.88 8.42
CA ALA A 185 12.75 22.17 9.56
C ALA A 185 14.23 22.25 9.15
N LEU A 186 14.65 21.39 8.22
CA LEU A 186 16.00 21.41 7.65
C LEU A 186 16.28 22.68 6.84
N VAL A 187 15.32 23.14 6.02
CA VAL A 187 15.47 24.39 5.26
C VAL A 187 15.56 25.59 6.20
N GLN A 188 14.75 25.61 7.27
CA GLN A 188 14.76 26.69 8.26
C GLN A 188 16.07 26.73 9.06
N SER A 189 16.65 25.58 9.40
CA SER A 189 17.92 25.51 10.13
C SER A 189 19.11 25.95 9.26
N GLN A 190 19.11 25.65 7.96
CA GLN A 190 20.13 26.13 7.01
C GLN A 190 20.05 27.64 6.77
N ASN A 191 18.86 28.23 6.83
CA ASN A 191 18.65 29.67 6.62
C ASN A 191 18.95 30.53 7.87
N LYS A 192 19.11 29.92 9.05
CA LYS A 192 19.40 30.62 10.31
C LYS A 192 20.75 31.36 10.35
N GLY A 193 21.57 31.24 9.29
CA GLY A 193 22.85 31.93 9.12
C GLY A 193 23.04 32.72 7.81
N LYS A 194 22.01 32.87 6.96
CA LYS A 194 22.12 33.59 5.67
C LYS A 194 21.02 34.66 5.53
N THR A 195 21.43 35.92 5.38
CA THR A 195 20.56 37.10 5.22
C THR A 195 20.09 37.35 3.78
N SER A 196 20.20 36.37 2.88
CA SER A 196 19.79 36.49 1.48
C SER A 196 18.70 35.48 1.14
N ALA A 197 17.68 35.93 0.41
CA ALA A 197 16.58 35.09 -0.08
C ALA A 197 17.10 33.79 -0.72
N PRO A 198 16.47 32.62 -0.45
CA PRO A 198 16.91 31.38 -1.05
C PRO A 198 16.53 31.40 -2.53
N SER A 199 17.54 31.48 -3.41
CA SER A 199 17.38 31.04 -4.79
C SER A 199 17.05 29.55 -4.73
N GLY A 200 15.89 29.15 -5.27
CA GLY A 200 15.51 27.74 -5.36
C GLY A 200 16.63 26.89 -5.98
N PRO A 201 16.72 25.59 -5.63
CA PRO A 201 17.76 24.73 -6.17
C PRO A 201 17.69 24.72 -7.71
N SER A 202 18.85 24.73 -8.36
CA SER A 202 18.91 24.65 -9.82
C SER A 202 18.27 23.33 -10.31
N GLU A 203 17.68 23.34 -11.50
CA GLU A 203 16.99 22.19 -12.08
C GLU A 203 17.86 20.92 -12.12
N LYS A 204 19.18 21.10 -12.27
CA LYS A 204 20.18 20.03 -12.21
C LYS A 204 20.44 19.54 -10.78
N ALA A 205 20.51 20.43 -9.79
CA ALA A 205 20.67 20.08 -8.38
C ALA A 205 19.43 19.37 -7.80
N VAL A 206 18.24 19.60 -8.36
CA VAL A 206 17.02 18.85 -8.01
C VAL A 206 17.07 17.42 -8.55
N GLN A 207 17.59 17.22 -9.76
CA GLN A 207 17.69 15.88 -10.40
C GLN A 207 18.70 14.96 -9.70
N ASP A 208 19.69 15.53 -9.01
CA ASP A 208 20.72 14.79 -8.26
C ASP A 208 20.31 14.44 -6.81
N ILE A 209 19.08 14.80 -6.38
CA ILE A 209 18.56 14.42 -5.06
C ILE A 209 18.07 12.98 -5.13
N GLU A 210 18.82 12.08 -4.49
CA GLU A 210 18.42 10.68 -4.32
C GLU A 210 17.11 10.59 -3.51
N ASP A 211 16.23 9.66 -3.88
CA ASP A 211 14.97 9.45 -3.17
C ASP A 211 15.25 9.04 -1.72
N ILE A 212 14.36 9.38 -0.79
CA ILE A 212 14.50 9.08 0.65
C ILE A 212 14.77 7.59 0.90
N GLU A 213 14.20 6.74 0.05
CA GLU A 213 14.38 5.29 0.04
C GLU A 213 15.84 4.88 -0.27
N SER A 214 16.57 5.67 -1.04
CA SER A 214 17.95 5.42 -1.45
C SER A 214 19.00 5.98 -0.48
N LEU A 215 18.62 6.97 0.34
CA LEU A 215 19.52 7.67 1.27
C LEU A 215 19.72 6.96 2.62
N CYS A 216 18.99 5.86 2.87
CA CYS A 216 19.02 5.18 4.17
C CYS A 216 20.24 4.25 4.31
N SER A 217 21.33 4.79 4.87
CA SER A 217 22.53 4.04 5.28
C SER A 217 22.70 3.92 6.79
N ILE A 218 21.80 4.52 7.59
CA ILE A 218 22.05 4.81 9.02
C ILE A 218 21.19 3.96 9.98
N CYS A 219 20.13 3.29 9.52
CA CYS A 219 19.24 2.58 10.43
C CYS A 219 19.74 1.16 10.72
N GLU A 220 20.12 0.93 11.99
CA GLU A 220 20.34 -0.42 12.50
C GLU A 220 19.08 -1.28 12.26
N PRO A 221 19.24 -2.54 11.82
CA PRO A 221 18.11 -3.44 11.63
C PRO A 221 17.33 -3.53 12.94
N ILE A 222 16.00 -3.36 12.87
CA ILE A 222 15.11 -3.64 14.01
C ILE A 222 15.37 -5.10 14.41
N GLY A 223 15.98 -5.30 15.57
CA GLY A 223 16.38 -6.61 16.07
C GLY A 223 15.17 -7.53 16.11
N ARG A 224 15.21 -8.62 15.35
CA ARG A 224 14.28 -9.73 15.56
C ARG A 224 14.62 -10.28 16.94
N GLN A 225 13.65 -10.30 17.86
CA GLN A 225 13.77 -11.15 19.03
C GLN A 225 13.81 -12.58 18.52
N GLU A 226 15.01 -13.16 18.53
CA GLU A 226 15.19 -14.59 18.33
C GLU A 226 14.46 -15.29 19.48
N GLU A 227 13.41 -16.06 19.15
CA GLU A 227 12.89 -17.08 20.05
C GLU A 227 13.97 -18.14 20.24
N ASP A 228 14.93 -17.88 21.15
CA ASP A 228 15.91 -18.87 21.57
C ASP A 228 15.22 -19.84 22.55
N GLY A 229 14.62 -20.87 21.95
CA GLY A 229 14.28 -22.11 22.62
C GLY A 229 15.55 -22.81 23.10
N ARG A 230 16.08 -22.39 24.26
CA ARG A 230 17.03 -23.21 25.02
C ARG A 230 16.73 -23.21 26.50
N LEU A 231 15.96 -24.24 26.88
CA LEU A 231 15.77 -24.73 28.23
C LEU A 231 17.07 -24.68 29.05
N GLY A 232 16.94 -24.03 30.21
CA GLY A 232 18.03 -23.72 31.12
C GLY A 232 18.80 -24.93 31.64
N ARG A 233 20.12 -24.79 31.65
CA ARG A 233 20.96 -25.49 32.63
C ARG A 233 21.00 -24.63 33.89
N ARG A 234 20.35 -25.13 34.95
CA ARG A 234 20.42 -24.57 36.30
C ARG A 234 21.89 -24.51 36.74
N ALA A 235 22.31 -23.32 37.16
CA ALA A 235 23.45 -23.16 38.04
C ALA A 235 23.11 -23.79 39.39
N GLY A 236 23.83 -24.85 39.76
CA GLY A 236 23.96 -25.29 41.14
C GLY A 236 25.24 -24.69 41.70
N GLY A 237 25.10 -23.69 42.57
CA GLY A 237 26.17 -23.28 43.48
C GLY A 237 26.07 -24.05 44.78
N GLU A 238 27.22 -24.43 45.34
CA GLU A 238 27.54 -24.87 46.71
C GLU A 238 28.97 -25.48 46.64
N VAL A 239 29.99 -25.29 47.50
CA VAL A 239 30.26 -24.59 48.76
C VAL A 239 31.80 -24.53 48.93
N GLY A 240 32.32 -23.43 49.49
CA GLY A 240 33.35 -23.42 50.55
C GLY A 240 34.82 -23.78 50.24
N GLY A 241 35.68 -22.78 50.43
CA GLY A 241 37.14 -22.88 50.62
C GLY A 241 37.70 -21.51 50.96
#